data_AF-A0A1B8AVA2-F1
#
_entry.id   AF-A0A1B8AVA2-F1
#
_cell.length_a   1.000
_cell.length_b   1.000
_cell.length_c   1.000
_cell.angle_alpha   90.00
_cell.angle_beta   90.00
_cell.angle_gamma   90.00
#
_symmetry.space_group_name_H-M   'P 1'
#
loop_
_entity.id
_entity.type
_entity.pdbx_description
1 polymer ?
#
loop_
_entity_poly.entity_id
_entity_poly.type
_entity_poly.pdbx_seq_one_letter_code
_entity_poly.pdbx_strand_id
1 'polypeptide(L)'
;MHVYVHSANPWLDQHIETCIKRHVKDATCYEDHSKIPEDADTVFQLLNGWELNHHFAVLNRAKHGLLNAYPNSDALARKDHMASVVDYWVTKRPESILKGHSPATVKLSLDYSEYVEDALAAADDLTLLYSLEDNEAKDASERDWWILKPAMIDCGHGIRIFSTIDELADNLELAADISEEEEEEEEDTEEEVEVEVEVTKSKDESDSDSDGFKPSLSTPGLNSLDALITASGKLSINASEKNVMSDAEKIQNIVIGENERIPSALLREFVAQQYIVSIPPVDGRKWHVRAYVLSVGRLKVHVFDEMLTLLALDDYEPPWKNPSLKSSLTNTALQNEEEFISKESMRDFWKMDDDLLPGDWKKSVFDQACQISGELLRAAAHTMADKFTPLDKCYELFAIDYLIDTKGTVWLLEVNETPAFYEQGYAGELAQRLMESVICVTLEHMGRADLSDEKNAKARGRMVEVLDASKELAKSNITEILPGAI
;
A
#
# COMPACT_ATOMS: atom_id res chain seq x y z
N MET A 1 -3.46 -18.19 26.83
CA MET A 1 -2.93 -17.58 25.58
C MET A 1 -2.32 -16.23 25.94
N HIS A 2 -1.15 -15.87 25.41
CA HIS A 2 -0.52 -14.57 25.68
C HIS A 2 -0.82 -13.60 24.54
N VAL A 3 -1.20 -12.37 24.87
CA VAL A 3 -1.71 -11.39 23.92
C VAL A 3 -0.96 -10.07 24.09
N TYR A 4 -0.52 -9.48 23.00
CA TYR A 4 0.02 -8.12 22.96
C TYR A 4 -0.63 -7.36 21.82
N VAL A 5 -1.29 -6.24 22.17
CA VAL A 5 -1.98 -5.37 21.22
C VAL A 5 -1.39 -3.98 21.38
N HIS A 6 -0.84 -3.47 20.29
CA HIS A 6 -0.33 -2.11 20.19
C HIS A 6 -0.53 -1.65 18.74
N SER A 7 -1.78 -1.36 18.40
CA SER A 7 -2.13 -1.04 17.01
C SER A 7 -1.70 0.38 16.63
N ALA A 8 -1.75 0.69 15.34
CA ALA A 8 -1.59 2.06 14.85
C ALA A 8 -2.75 2.99 15.29
N ASN A 9 -3.82 2.43 15.89
CA ASN A 9 -5.02 3.13 16.30
C ASN A 9 -5.34 2.82 17.77
N PRO A 10 -4.64 3.43 18.75
CA PRO A 10 -4.73 3.06 20.16
C PRO A 10 -6.14 3.09 20.75
N TRP A 11 -7.05 3.88 20.18
CA TRP A 11 -8.46 3.93 20.56
C TRP A 11 -9.21 2.60 20.30
N LEU A 12 -8.69 1.71 19.45
CA LEU A 12 -9.21 0.37 19.20
C LEU A 12 -8.61 -0.71 20.13
N ASP A 13 -7.46 -0.46 20.77
CA ASP A 13 -6.71 -1.52 21.46
C ASP A 13 -7.53 -2.18 22.58
N GLN A 14 -8.17 -1.37 23.43
CA GLN A 14 -9.02 -1.89 24.51
C GLN A 14 -10.22 -2.70 23.96
N HIS A 15 -10.79 -2.27 22.83
CA HIS A 15 -11.88 -2.97 22.17
C HIS A 15 -11.42 -4.34 21.63
N ILE A 16 -10.25 -4.37 20.99
CA ILE A 16 -9.60 -5.57 20.47
C ILE A 16 -9.33 -6.56 21.60
N GLU A 17 -8.69 -6.13 22.68
CA GLU A 17 -8.39 -7.01 23.83
C GLU A 17 -9.66 -7.60 24.46
N THR A 18 -10.71 -6.78 24.56
CA THR A 18 -12.01 -7.22 25.08
C THR A 18 -12.63 -8.27 24.17
N CYS A 19 -12.52 -8.09 22.85
CA CYS A 19 -12.96 -9.07 21.87
C CYS A 19 -12.19 -10.39 22.00
N ILE A 20 -10.85 -10.33 22.13
CA ILE A 20 -10.02 -11.53 22.33
C ILE A 20 -10.43 -12.28 23.60
N LYS A 21 -10.63 -11.59 24.73
CA LYS A 21 -11.07 -12.20 26.00
C LYS A 21 -12.48 -12.81 25.93
N ARG A 22 -13.33 -12.33 25.01
CA ARG A 22 -14.65 -12.93 24.75
C ARG A 22 -14.53 -14.31 24.11
N HIS A 23 -13.56 -14.52 23.23
CA HIS A 23 -13.26 -15.83 22.64
C HIS A 23 -12.43 -16.72 23.58
N VAL A 24 -11.43 -16.15 24.24
CA VAL A 24 -10.43 -16.87 25.05
C VAL A 24 -10.37 -16.27 26.44
N LYS A 25 -11.19 -16.79 27.37
CA LYS A 25 -11.38 -16.21 28.71
C LYS A 25 -10.12 -16.21 29.57
N ASP A 26 -9.19 -17.11 29.31
CA ASP A 26 -7.88 -17.25 29.97
C ASP A 26 -6.75 -16.54 29.21
N ALA A 27 -7.09 -15.65 28.26
CA ALA A 27 -6.11 -14.81 27.61
C ALA A 27 -5.51 -13.78 28.59
N THR A 28 -4.18 -13.74 28.65
CA THR A 28 -3.43 -12.74 29.41
C THR A 28 -2.93 -11.67 28.44
N CYS A 29 -3.48 -10.46 28.56
CA CYS A 29 -3.00 -9.29 27.81
C CYS A 29 -1.84 -8.63 28.55
N TYR A 30 -0.83 -8.23 27.82
CA TYR A 30 0.35 -7.55 28.34
C TYR A 30 0.40 -6.14 27.75
N GLU A 31 0.79 -5.16 28.56
CA GLU A 31 1.08 -3.79 28.09
C GLU A 31 2.48 -3.66 27.48
N ASP A 32 3.33 -4.66 27.71
CA ASP A 32 4.75 -4.66 27.33
C ASP A 32 5.13 -6.08 26.89
N HIS A 33 5.60 -6.19 25.65
CA HIS A 33 5.94 -7.47 25.02
C HIS A 33 7.04 -8.23 25.76
N SER A 34 7.96 -7.54 26.45
CA SER A 34 9.06 -8.15 27.19
C SER A 34 8.59 -8.99 28.38
N LYS A 35 7.32 -8.80 28.79
CA LYS A 35 6.68 -9.55 29.88
C LYS A 35 6.03 -10.87 29.40
N ILE A 36 5.98 -11.12 28.09
CA ILE A 36 5.53 -12.40 27.56
C ILE A 36 6.57 -13.47 27.93
N PRO A 37 6.18 -14.60 28.55
CA PRO A 37 7.12 -15.66 28.89
C PRO A 37 7.86 -16.17 27.65
N GLU A 38 9.17 -16.38 27.74
CA GLU A 38 9.99 -16.88 26.63
C GLU A 38 9.55 -18.29 26.17
N ASP A 39 8.96 -19.08 27.06
CA ASP A 39 8.44 -20.43 26.83
C ASP A 39 6.94 -20.45 26.48
N ALA A 40 6.34 -19.30 26.16
CA ALA A 40 4.93 -19.19 25.80
C ALA A 40 4.59 -20.03 24.57
N ASP A 41 3.72 -21.04 24.76
CA ASP A 41 3.30 -21.95 23.68
C ASP A 41 2.38 -21.26 22.64
N THR A 42 1.46 -20.41 23.09
CA THR A 42 0.48 -19.72 22.23
C THR A 42 0.55 -18.20 22.45
N VAL A 43 0.87 -17.45 21.38
CA VAL A 43 1.05 -16.00 21.40
C VAL A 43 0.27 -15.35 20.26
N PHE A 44 -0.49 -14.31 20.54
CA PHE A 44 -1.18 -13.47 19.56
C PHE A 44 -0.63 -12.05 19.63
N GLN A 45 -0.23 -11.48 18.49
CA GLN A 45 0.25 -10.11 18.41
C GLN A 45 -0.50 -9.33 17.32
N LEU A 46 -0.86 -8.10 17.65
CA LEU A 46 -1.36 -7.10 16.71
C LEU A 46 -0.60 -5.80 16.98
N LEU A 47 0.24 -5.41 16.03
CA LEU A 47 1.24 -4.37 16.16
C LEU A 47 1.08 -3.30 15.07
N ASN A 48 1.56 -2.10 15.36
CA ASN A 48 1.76 -1.06 14.35
C ASN A 48 3.00 -1.36 13.48
N GLY A 49 3.18 -0.59 12.41
CA GLY A 49 4.31 -0.73 11.48
C GLY A 49 5.67 -0.73 12.20
N TRP A 50 5.91 0.23 13.08
CA TRP A 50 7.19 0.38 13.78
C TRP A 50 7.64 -0.85 14.58
N GLU A 51 6.69 -1.51 15.24
CA GLU A 51 7.01 -2.64 16.10
C GLU A 51 7.22 -3.95 15.32
N LEU A 52 6.58 -4.12 14.16
CA LEU A 52 6.67 -5.34 13.36
C LEU A 52 8.12 -5.74 13.04
N ASN A 53 9.00 -4.77 12.78
CA ASN A 53 10.43 -4.97 12.49
C ASN A 53 11.18 -5.78 13.56
N HIS A 54 10.70 -5.73 14.80
CA HIS A 54 11.38 -6.35 15.95
C HIS A 54 10.64 -7.60 16.47
N HIS A 55 9.47 -7.94 15.91
CA HIS A 55 8.55 -8.90 16.50
C HIS A 55 8.34 -10.19 15.69
N PHE A 56 8.92 -10.30 14.50
CA PHE A 56 8.92 -11.55 13.72
C PHE A 56 9.55 -12.74 14.46
N ALA A 57 10.36 -12.50 15.49
CA ALA A 57 10.91 -13.55 16.36
C ALA A 57 9.82 -14.37 17.07
N VAL A 58 8.60 -13.82 17.27
CA VAL A 58 7.47 -14.55 17.85
C VAL A 58 7.10 -15.79 17.02
N LEU A 59 7.28 -15.71 15.69
CA LEU A 59 6.99 -16.81 14.77
C LEU A 59 7.92 -18.01 15.00
N ASN A 60 9.14 -17.74 15.48
CA ASN A 60 10.16 -18.75 15.75
C ASN A 60 10.00 -19.37 17.15
N ARG A 61 9.63 -18.57 18.16
CA ARG A 61 9.60 -19.00 19.57
C ARG A 61 8.32 -19.73 19.97
N ALA A 62 7.15 -19.19 19.59
CA ALA A 62 5.87 -19.75 20.00
C ALA A 62 5.45 -20.88 19.05
N LYS A 63 4.98 -22.01 19.60
CA LYS A 63 4.45 -23.12 18.80
C LYS A 63 3.22 -22.69 17.99
N HIS A 64 2.34 -21.94 18.63
CA HIS A 64 1.12 -21.38 18.06
C HIS A 64 1.16 -19.84 18.15
N GLY A 65 2.10 -19.24 17.40
CA GLY A 65 2.21 -17.79 17.24
C GLY A 65 1.34 -17.28 16.09
N LEU A 66 0.80 -16.06 16.20
CA LEU A 66 0.13 -15.36 15.12
C LEU A 66 0.44 -13.86 15.16
N LEU A 67 0.89 -13.29 14.03
CA LEU A 67 1.29 -11.89 13.86
C LEU A 67 0.54 -11.22 12.70
N ASN A 68 0.23 -9.93 12.81
CA ASN A 68 -0.61 -9.16 11.87
C ASN A 68 0.10 -8.58 10.64
N ALA A 69 1.21 -9.19 10.19
CA ALA A 69 1.83 -8.85 8.92
C ALA A 69 2.53 -10.08 8.31
N TYR A 70 2.55 -10.15 6.98
CA TYR A 70 3.45 -11.04 6.27
C TYR A 70 4.87 -10.45 6.20
N PRO A 71 5.91 -11.28 6.01
CA PRO A 71 7.27 -10.78 5.85
C PRO A 71 7.47 -9.92 4.60
N ASN A 72 6.65 -10.13 3.58
CA ASN A 72 6.65 -9.34 2.36
C ASN A 72 5.26 -9.41 1.72
N SER A 73 4.76 -8.25 1.29
CA SER A 73 3.50 -8.03 0.58
C SER A 73 3.63 -6.96 -0.52
N ASP A 74 4.86 -6.60 -0.89
CA ASP A 74 5.19 -5.64 -1.96
C ASP A 74 4.56 -6.01 -3.30
N ALA A 75 4.30 -7.30 -3.56
CA ALA A 75 3.63 -7.74 -4.78
C ALA A 75 2.21 -7.17 -4.93
N LEU A 76 1.57 -6.83 -3.80
CA LEU A 76 0.22 -6.30 -3.73
C LEU A 76 0.25 -4.77 -3.56
N ALA A 77 1.04 -4.28 -2.61
CA ALA A 77 1.00 -2.87 -2.19
C ALA A 77 1.64 -1.92 -3.21
N ARG A 78 2.69 -2.36 -3.91
CA ARG A 78 3.34 -1.55 -4.93
C ARG A 78 2.61 -1.66 -6.26
N LYS A 79 2.14 -0.53 -6.79
CA LYS A 79 1.42 -0.43 -8.07
C LYS A 79 2.12 -1.16 -9.22
N ASP A 80 3.43 -0.96 -9.32
CA ASP A 80 4.23 -1.51 -10.39
C ASP A 80 4.37 -3.04 -10.28
N HIS A 81 4.47 -3.59 -9.07
CA HIS A 81 4.46 -5.03 -8.86
C HIS A 81 3.07 -5.62 -9.04
N MET A 82 2.02 -4.97 -8.52
CA MET A 82 0.63 -5.39 -8.66
C MET A 82 0.22 -5.52 -10.12
N ALA A 83 0.62 -4.56 -10.97
CA ALA A 83 0.43 -4.65 -12.42
C ALA A 83 1.11 -5.90 -13.01
N SER A 84 2.39 -6.13 -12.66
CA SER A 84 3.11 -7.33 -13.08
C SER A 84 2.46 -8.64 -12.60
N VAL A 85 1.92 -8.66 -11.37
CA VAL A 85 1.15 -9.81 -10.84
C VAL A 85 -0.03 -10.12 -11.76
N VAL A 86 -0.82 -9.09 -12.09
CA VAL A 86 -1.99 -9.23 -12.97
C VAL A 86 -1.56 -9.74 -14.34
N ASP A 87 -0.57 -9.11 -14.98
CA ASP A 87 -0.12 -9.45 -16.33
C ASP A 87 0.38 -10.89 -16.45
N TYR A 88 1.25 -11.30 -15.52
CA TYR A 88 1.76 -12.67 -15.47
C TYR A 88 0.64 -13.69 -15.24
N TRP A 89 -0.33 -13.34 -14.41
CA TRP A 89 -1.46 -14.21 -14.11
C TRP A 89 -2.39 -14.37 -15.31
N VAL A 90 -2.86 -13.28 -15.90
CA VAL A 90 -3.84 -13.29 -17.02
C VAL A 90 -3.23 -13.84 -18.31
N THR A 91 -1.92 -13.72 -18.50
CA THR A 91 -1.20 -14.33 -19.64
C THR A 91 -1.38 -15.85 -19.67
N LYS A 92 -1.44 -16.50 -18.49
CA LYS A 92 -1.64 -17.95 -18.38
C LYS A 92 -3.09 -18.34 -18.07
N ARG A 93 -3.93 -17.38 -17.69
CA ARG A 93 -5.34 -17.55 -17.32
C ARG A 93 -6.19 -16.45 -17.95
N PRO A 94 -6.39 -16.48 -19.27
CA PRO A 94 -7.12 -15.44 -19.99
C PRO A 94 -8.60 -15.31 -19.58
N GLU A 95 -9.15 -16.30 -18.88
CA GLU A 95 -10.49 -16.33 -18.29
C GLU A 95 -10.57 -15.72 -16.88
N SER A 96 -9.43 -15.36 -16.28
CA SER A 96 -9.39 -14.74 -14.95
C SER A 96 -10.12 -13.40 -14.95
N ILE A 97 -10.85 -13.11 -13.86
CA ILE A 97 -11.58 -11.85 -13.70
C ILE A 97 -10.65 -10.63 -13.79
N LEU A 98 -9.39 -10.77 -13.37
CA LEU A 98 -8.41 -9.68 -13.35
C LEU A 98 -8.19 -9.05 -14.73
N LYS A 99 -8.34 -9.81 -15.83
CA LYS A 99 -8.11 -9.33 -17.20
C LYS A 99 -8.98 -8.14 -17.61
N GLY A 100 -10.17 -8.01 -17.03
CA GLY A 100 -11.11 -6.92 -17.32
C GLY A 100 -11.36 -5.97 -16.15
N HIS A 101 -10.64 -6.12 -15.05
CA HIS A 101 -10.88 -5.40 -13.79
C HIS A 101 -9.61 -4.77 -13.21
N SER A 102 -8.54 -4.68 -14.01
CA SER A 102 -7.32 -3.95 -13.68
C SER A 102 -7.00 -2.99 -14.84
N PRO A 103 -6.85 -1.68 -14.58
CA PRO A 103 -6.50 -0.73 -15.62
C PRO A 103 -5.10 -1.03 -16.18
N ALA A 104 -4.93 -0.85 -17.49
CA ALA A 104 -3.62 -0.98 -18.12
C ALA A 104 -2.59 -0.09 -17.40
N THR A 105 -1.43 -0.65 -17.09
CA THR A 105 -0.44 0.01 -16.24
C THR A 105 0.96 -0.26 -16.79
N VAL A 106 1.64 0.80 -17.24
CA VAL A 106 2.96 0.74 -17.88
C VAL A 106 3.99 1.38 -16.95
N LYS A 107 5.12 0.70 -16.78
CA LYS A 107 6.28 1.26 -16.06
C LYS A 107 7.12 2.09 -17.02
N LEU A 108 7.56 3.25 -16.54
CA LEU A 108 8.38 4.17 -17.32
C LEU A 108 9.61 4.56 -16.50
N SER A 109 10.77 4.56 -17.16
CA SER A 109 11.97 5.20 -16.66
C SER A 109 12.13 6.52 -17.42
N LEU A 110 11.84 7.64 -16.75
CA LEU A 110 11.80 8.98 -17.34
C LEU A 110 12.84 9.85 -16.64
N ASP A 111 13.83 10.33 -17.39
CA ASP A 111 14.84 11.25 -16.87
C ASP A 111 14.42 12.72 -17.08
N TYR A 112 14.12 13.11 -18.32
CA TYR A 112 13.77 14.48 -18.70
C TYR A 112 12.67 14.51 -19.75
N SER A 113 11.98 15.64 -19.85
CA SER A 113 10.95 15.90 -20.86
C SER A 113 11.41 15.65 -22.31
N GLU A 114 12.68 15.94 -22.64
CA GLU A 114 13.23 15.74 -24.00
C GLU A 114 13.41 14.26 -24.40
N TYR A 115 13.43 13.33 -23.43
CA TYR A 115 13.60 11.89 -23.67
C TYR A 115 12.31 11.09 -23.54
N VAL A 116 11.15 11.75 -23.45
CA VAL A 116 9.86 11.05 -23.27
C VAL A 116 9.57 10.05 -24.39
N GLU A 117 9.81 10.41 -25.64
CA GLU A 117 9.59 9.51 -26.78
C GLU A 117 10.51 8.27 -26.70
N ASP A 118 11.78 8.46 -26.37
CA ASP A 118 12.75 7.37 -26.20
C ASP A 118 12.34 6.43 -25.06
N ALA A 119 11.89 7.00 -23.93
CA ALA A 119 11.41 6.24 -22.79
C ALA A 119 10.15 5.43 -23.11
N LEU A 120 9.20 6.01 -23.84
CA LEU A 120 8.00 5.33 -24.31
C LEU A 120 8.34 4.17 -25.26
N ALA A 121 9.29 4.38 -26.17
CA ALA A 121 9.74 3.34 -27.10
C ALA A 121 10.58 2.25 -26.43
N ALA A 122 11.24 2.55 -25.31
CA ALA A 122 12.04 1.62 -24.53
C ALA A 122 11.23 0.82 -23.49
N ALA A 123 9.97 1.18 -23.23
CA ALA A 123 9.11 0.49 -22.28
C ALA A 123 8.85 -0.97 -22.71
N ASP A 124 8.78 -1.88 -21.73
CA ASP A 124 8.46 -3.30 -21.98
C ASP A 124 7.05 -3.52 -22.54
N ASP A 125 6.15 -2.56 -22.32
CA ASP A 125 4.77 -2.55 -22.80
C ASP A 125 4.47 -1.28 -23.60
N LEU A 126 4.19 -1.44 -24.89
CA LEU A 126 3.88 -0.35 -25.83
C LEU A 126 2.42 0.12 -25.80
N THR A 127 1.60 -0.42 -24.89
CA THR A 127 0.18 -0.05 -24.77
C THR A 127 -0.01 1.44 -24.56
N LEU A 128 0.85 2.07 -23.74
CA LEU A 128 0.80 3.52 -23.53
C LEU A 128 1.15 4.27 -24.81
N LEU A 129 2.27 3.93 -25.46
CA LEU A 129 2.71 4.59 -26.70
C LEU A 129 1.62 4.57 -27.76
N TYR A 130 1.08 3.38 -28.06
CA TYR A 130 0.00 3.25 -29.04
C TYR A 130 -1.27 4.00 -28.64
N SER A 131 -1.60 4.03 -27.36
CA SER A 131 -2.74 4.81 -26.87
C SER A 131 -2.55 6.31 -27.09
N LEU A 132 -1.34 6.84 -26.88
CA LEU A 132 -1.04 8.26 -27.07
C LEU A 132 -1.00 8.63 -28.57
N GLU A 133 -0.43 7.78 -29.43
CA GLU A 133 -0.46 7.95 -30.88
C GLU A 133 -1.90 7.94 -31.42
N ASP A 134 -2.73 7.00 -30.98
CA ASP A 134 -4.14 6.92 -31.37
C ASP A 134 -4.95 8.16 -30.91
N ASN A 135 -4.54 8.80 -29.81
CA ASN A 135 -5.19 9.99 -29.28
C ASN A 135 -4.99 11.25 -30.14
N GLU A 136 -3.96 11.29 -30.98
CA GLU A 136 -3.73 12.42 -31.90
C GLU A 136 -4.88 12.62 -32.88
N ALA A 137 -5.54 11.52 -33.27
CA ALA A 137 -6.68 11.55 -34.18
C ALA A 137 -8.04 11.80 -33.49
N LYS A 138 -8.06 11.93 -32.15
CA LYS A 138 -9.28 12.04 -31.34
C LYS A 138 -9.41 13.43 -30.72
N ASP A 139 -10.65 13.90 -30.62
CA ASP A 139 -10.99 15.05 -29.78
C ASP A 139 -10.73 14.74 -28.30
N ALA A 140 -10.39 15.74 -27.49
CA ALA A 140 -9.95 15.55 -26.10
C ALA A 140 -10.95 14.75 -25.22
N SER A 141 -12.25 14.85 -25.50
CA SER A 141 -13.30 14.09 -24.78
C SER A 141 -13.42 12.63 -25.20
N GLU A 142 -12.81 12.24 -26.32
CA GLU A 142 -12.83 10.87 -26.87
C GLU A 142 -11.49 10.15 -26.68
N ARG A 143 -10.47 10.85 -26.19
CA ARG A 143 -9.14 10.29 -25.91
C ARG A 143 -9.17 9.28 -24.77
N ASP A 144 -8.23 8.35 -24.82
CA ASP A 144 -7.88 7.49 -23.70
C ASP A 144 -6.97 8.27 -22.74
N TRP A 145 -7.44 8.50 -21.53
CA TRP A 145 -6.72 9.28 -20.53
C TRP A 145 -5.85 8.38 -19.65
N TRP A 146 -4.72 8.93 -19.20
CA TRP A 146 -3.73 8.26 -18.38
C TRP A 146 -3.40 9.11 -17.15
N ILE A 147 -2.96 8.44 -16.08
CA ILE A 147 -2.51 9.05 -14.84
C ILE A 147 -1.07 8.62 -14.56
N LEU A 148 -0.17 9.58 -14.51
CA LEU A 148 1.23 9.42 -14.15
C LEU A 148 1.36 9.47 -12.62
N LYS A 149 2.09 8.52 -12.06
CA LYS A 149 2.35 8.40 -10.62
C LYS A 149 3.84 8.14 -10.42
N PRO A 150 4.57 8.98 -9.65
CA PRO A 150 5.93 8.66 -9.23
C PRO A 150 5.94 7.36 -8.42
N ALA A 151 6.89 6.46 -8.66
CA ALA A 151 6.91 5.15 -8.01
C ALA A 151 7.35 5.21 -6.53
N MET A 152 8.06 6.27 -6.13
CA MET A 152 8.75 6.39 -4.83
C MET A 152 8.23 7.52 -3.94
N ILE A 153 7.17 8.24 -4.35
CA ILE A 153 6.54 9.28 -3.53
C ILE A 153 5.15 8.85 -3.09
N ASP A 154 4.90 8.97 -1.79
CA ASP A 154 3.64 8.63 -1.16
C ASP A 154 2.60 9.75 -1.21
N CYS A 155 1.39 9.41 -0.78
CA CYS A 155 0.24 10.29 -0.62
C CYS A 155 -0.31 10.87 -1.92
N GLY A 156 0.32 10.68 -3.08
CA GLY A 156 -0.18 11.18 -4.36
C GLY A 156 0.37 12.55 -4.77
N HIS A 157 1.51 12.96 -4.20
CA HIS A 157 2.30 14.05 -4.76
C HIS A 157 2.84 13.66 -6.15
N GLY A 158 3.01 14.66 -7.02
CA GLY A 158 3.50 14.43 -8.39
C GLY A 158 2.54 13.66 -9.31
N ILE A 159 1.29 13.41 -8.89
CA ILE A 159 0.30 12.80 -9.78
C ILE A 159 -0.08 13.79 -10.89
N ARG A 160 -0.12 13.32 -12.12
CA ARG A 160 -0.55 14.10 -13.30
C ARG A 160 -1.49 13.29 -14.17
N ILE A 161 -2.47 13.95 -14.78
CA ILE A 161 -3.38 13.32 -15.74
C ILE A 161 -3.03 13.86 -17.13
N PHE A 162 -2.90 12.97 -18.11
CA PHE A 162 -2.46 13.30 -19.46
C PHE A 162 -3.13 12.40 -20.50
N SER A 163 -3.11 12.83 -21.75
CA SER A 163 -3.68 12.13 -22.90
C SER A 163 -2.81 12.20 -24.16
N THR A 164 -1.73 12.98 -24.14
CA THR A 164 -0.81 13.17 -25.27
C THR A 164 0.64 13.09 -24.82
N ILE A 165 1.56 12.88 -25.77
CA ILE A 165 3.01 12.89 -25.51
C ILE A 165 3.45 14.28 -25.02
N ASP A 166 2.96 15.35 -25.65
CA ASP A 166 3.24 16.73 -25.25
C ASP A 166 2.82 17.00 -23.79
N GLU A 167 1.60 16.60 -23.41
CA GLU A 167 1.13 16.74 -22.02
C GLU A 167 1.99 15.92 -21.05
N LEU A 168 2.46 14.72 -21.44
CA LEU A 168 3.38 13.93 -20.61
C LEU A 168 4.72 14.66 -20.44
N ALA A 169 5.30 15.20 -21.52
CA ALA A 169 6.55 15.94 -21.48
C ALA A 169 6.44 17.25 -20.68
N ASP A 170 5.34 17.99 -20.81
CA ASP A 170 5.09 19.24 -20.09
C ASP A 170 5.03 19.06 -18.57
N ASN A 171 4.72 17.84 -18.11
CA ASN A 171 4.69 17.49 -16.69
C ASN A 171 6.09 17.26 -16.09
N LEU A 172 7.14 17.11 -16.90
CA LEU A 172 8.50 16.77 -16.48
C LEU A 172 9.44 17.97 -16.62
N GLU A 173 10.55 17.96 -15.88
CA GLU A 173 11.60 18.98 -15.98
C GLU A 173 12.41 18.87 -17.29
N LEU A 174 13.00 19.99 -17.74
CA LEU A 174 14.01 19.99 -18.81
C LEU A 174 15.40 19.79 -18.19
N ALA A 175 16.30 19.13 -18.91
CA ALA A 175 17.69 18.98 -18.47
C ALA A 175 18.40 20.32 -18.27
N ALA A 176 18.03 21.34 -19.03
CA ALA A 176 18.59 22.69 -18.90
C ALA A 176 18.16 23.40 -17.61
N ASP A 177 17.00 23.04 -17.03
CA ASP A 177 16.47 23.68 -15.83
C ASP A 177 17.31 23.31 -14.57
N ILE A 178 18.02 22.17 -14.58
CA ILE A 178 18.88 21.73 -13.47
C ILE A 178 20.13 22.62 -13.30
N SER A 179 20.65 23.17 -14.41
CA SER A 179 21.87 23.98 -14.38
C SER A 179 21.72 25.33 -13.67
N GLU A 180 20.49 25.79 -13.43
CA GLU A 180 20.23 27.04 -12.71
C GLU A 180 20.12 26.85 -11.19
N GLU A 181 19.93 25.62 -10.69
CA GLU A 181 19.80 25.34 -9.24
C GLU A 181 21.06 24.67 -8.64
N GLU A 182 21.84 23.90 -9.41
CA GLU A 182 23.08 23.27 -8.91
C GLU A 182 24.26 24.27 -8.82
N GLU A 183 24.27 25.38 -9.58
CA GLU A 183 25.34 26.39 -9.49
C GLU A 183 25.29 27.25 -8.21
N GLU A 184 24.15 27.35 -7.51
CA GLU A 184 24.05 28.13 -6.27
C GLU A 184 24.45 27.35 -5.00
N GLU A 185 24.49 26.01 -5.03
CA GLU A 185 24.90 25.19 -3.87
C GLU A 185 26.38 24.74 -3.90
N GLU A 186 27.05 24.75 -5.06
CA GLU A 186 28.46 24.34 -5.17
C GLU A 186 29.48 25.46 -4.88
N GLU A 187 29.11 26.75 -4.89
CA GLU A 187 30.08 27.86 -4.71
C GLU A 187 30.55 28.13 -3.27
N ASP A 188 29.99 27.49 -2.23
CA ASP A 188 30.28 27.85 -0.82
C ASP A 188 31.10 26.83 -0.01
N THR A 189 31.77 25.85 -0.65
CA THR A 189 32.74 24.98 0.06
C THR A 189 34.05 24.70 -0.71
N GLU A 190 34.69 25.73 -1.25
CA GLU A 190 36.14 25.71 -1.49
C GLU A 190 36.89 26.43 -0.35
N GLU A 191 36.91 25.85 0.85
CA GLU A 191 37.98 26.18 1.81
C GLU A 191 39.22 25.33 1.47
N GLU A 192 40.18 25.98 0.82
CA GLU A 192 41.56 25.52 0.67
C GLU A 192 42.12 25.07 2.03
N VAL A 193 42.28 23.76 2.22
CA VAL A 193 43.12 23.22 3.30
C VAL A 193 44.41 22.71 2.68
N GLU A 194 45.40 23.60 2.59
CA GLU A 194 46.81 23.24 2.44
C GLU A 194 47.21 22.30 3.59
N VAL A 195 47.63 21.07 3.26
CA VAL A 195 48.35 20.21 4.22
C VAL A 195 49.72 19.89 3.65
N GLU A 196 50.73 20.53 4.24
CA GLU A 196 52.15 20.27 4.04
C GLU A 196 52.50 18.81 4.34
N VAL A 197 53.27 18.21 3.44
CA VAL A 197 53.84 16.87 3.59
C VAL A 197 55.07 16.94 4.49
N GLU A 198 54.98 16.46 5.73
CA GLU A 198 56.15 16.11 6.54
C GLU A 198 56.32 14.60 6.70
N VAL A 199 57.40 14.09 6.10
CA VAL A 199 57.85 12.70 6.18
C VAL A 199 58.61 12.50 7.49
N THR A 200 58.11 11.63 8.38
CA THR A 200 58.97 10.94 9.36
C THR A 200 58.64 9.45 9.49
N LYS A 201 59.70 8.64 9.42
CA LYS A 201 59.73 7.17 9.51
C LYS A 201 59.93 6.73 10.96
N SER A 202 59.16 5.73 11.42
CA SER A 202 59.66 4.64 12.27
C SER A 202 58.64 3.47 12.40
N LYS A 203 59.03 2.31 11.83
CA LYS A 203 59.03 0.92 12.33
C LYS A 203 58.49 0.65 13.77
N ASP A 204 57.80 -0.43 14.14
CA ASP A 204 57.87 -1.86 13.75
C ASP A 204 56.55 -2.64 14.06
N GLU A 205 56.29 -3.68 13.25
CA GLU A 205 55.77 -5.05 13.52
C GLU A 205 54.48 -5.35 14.34
N SER A 206 53.48 -5.98 13.71
CA SER A 206 53.28 -7.46 13.71
C SER A 206 51.93 -7.89 13.13
N ASP A 207 51.97 -8.98 12.34
CA ASP A 207 50.89 -9.63 11.59
C ASP A 207 49.76 -10.20 12.46
N SER A 208 48.52 -10.13 11.95
CA SER A 208 47.71 -11.35 11.77
C SER A 208 46.52 -11.09 10.83
N ASP A 209 46.52 -11.83 9.72
CA ASP A 209 45.39 -12.01 8.82
C ASP A 209 44.20 -12.68 9.52
N SER A 210 43.00 -12.13 9.33
CA SER A 210 41.83 -12.94 8.98
C SER A 210 40.82 -12.08 8.25
N ASP A 211 40.73 -12.36 6.94
CA ASP A 211 39.75 -11.85 6.01
C ASP A 211 38.35 -12.27 6.48
N GLY A 212 37.53 -11.30 6.88
CA GLY A 212 36.16 -11.49 7.34
C GLY A 212 35.22 -10.65 6.48
N PHE A 213 34.83 -11.19 5.34
CA PHE A 213 33.68 -10.71 4.56
C PHE A 213 32.48 -10.55 5.50
N LYS A 214 32.06 -9.30 5.74
CA LYS A 214 30.81 -8.97 6.41
C LYS A 214 29.75 -8.73 5.33
N PRO A 215 28.81 -9.65 5.08
CA PRO A 215 27.67 -9.30 4.24
C PRO A 215 26.83 -8.28 4.99
N SER A 216 26.71 -7.07 4.45
CA SER A 216 25.61 -6.18 4.81
C SER A 216 24.32 -6.84 4.30
N LEU A 217 23.47 -7.26 5.25
CA LEU A 217 22.12 -7.72 4.95
C LEU A 217 21.27 -6.47 4.68
N SER A 218 21.38 -5.90 3.49
CA SER A 218 20.31 -5.10 2.91
C SER A 218 19.26 -6.08 2.38
N THR A 219 18.31 -6.45 3.24
CA THR A 219 17.09 -7.15 2.81
C THR A 219 16.10 -6.11 2.26
N PRO A 220 15.80 -6.10 0.95
CA PRO A 220 14.76 -5.25 0.38
C PRO A 220 13.40 -5.83 0.81
N GLY A 221 12.72 -5.12 1.69
CA GLY A 221 11.44 -5.52 2.29
C GLY A 221 11.15 -4.80 3.60
N LEU A 222 12.20 -4.38 4.32
CA LEU A 222 12.08 -3.59 5.55
C LEU A 222 11.90 -2.09 5.31
N ASN A 223 12.36 -1.57 4.16
CA ASN A 223 12.23 -0.16 3.80
C ASN A 223 10.77 0.27 3.49
N SER A 224 9.86 -0.70 3.23
CA SER A 224 8.43 -0.41 3.09
C SER A 224 7.80 -0.01 4.43
N LEU A 225 8.35 -0.52 5.55
CA LEU A 225 7.84 -0.20 6.87
C LEU A 225 8.23 1.19 7.37
N ASP A 226 9.31 1.77 6.82
CA ASP A 226 9.65 3.17 7.09
C ASP A 226 8.68 4.15 6.39
N ALA A 227 8.02 3.74 5.29
CA ALA A 227 6.97 4.54 4.62
C ALA A 227 5.67 4.62 5.46
N LEU A 228 5.46 3.65 6.34
CA LEU A 228 4.28 3.49 7.20
C LEU A 228 4.23 4.46 8.39
N ILE A 229 5.36 5.11 8.64
CA ILE A 229 5.60 6.01 9.77
C ILE A 229 4.82 7.34 9.63
N THR A 230 4.66 7.83 8.40
CA THR A 230 4.29 9.23 8.17
C THR A 230 2.78 9.47 8.12
N ALA A 231 1.96 8.41 8.06
CA ALA A 231 0.50 8.54 7.95
C ALA A 231 -0.23 8.75 9.30
N SER A 232 0.43 8.58 10.47
CA SER A 232 -0.27 8.57 11.78
C SER A 232 0.30 9.48 12.89
N GLY A 233 1.12 10.49 12.60
CA GLY A 233 1.70 11.28 13.70
C GLY A 233 2.14 12.70 13.39
N LYS A 234 1.20 13.64 13.25
CA LYS A 234 1.51 15.05 13.54
C LYS A 234 1.50 15.25 15.05
N LEU A 235 2.67 15.35 15.69
CA LEU A 235 3.02 16.37 16.72
C LEU A 235 4.29 16.05 17.52
N SER A 236 5.11 17.10 17.64
CA SER A 236 6.12 17.41 18.67
C SER A 236 7.57 16.99 18.39
N ILE A 237 8.31 17.93 17.80
CA ILE A 237 9.78 17.92 17.65
C ILE A 237 10.34 18.86 18.71
N ASN A 238 11.33 18.40 19.49
CA ASN A 238 12.30 19.29 20.13
C ASN A 238 13.71 18.81 19.78
N ALA A 239 14.45 19.76 19.17
CA ALA A 239 15.90 19.92 18.97
C ALA A 239 16.83 18.95 19.74
N SER A 240 17.96 18.46 19.22
CA SER A 240 18.89 19.03 18.24
C SER A 240 19.91 17.95 17.84
N GLU A 241 20.03 17.62 16.56
CA GLU A 241 21.17 16.92 15.98
C GLU A 241 21.17 17.18 14.46
N LYS A 242 22.30 17.62 13.90
CA LYS A 242 22.46 17.82 12.45
C LYS A 242 22.46 16.43 11.79
N ASN A 243 21.27 15.94 11.43
CA ASN A 243 21.14 14.73 10.62
C ASN A 243 21.26 15.12 9.14
N VAL A 244 22.31 14.64 8.48
CA VAL A 244 22.40 14.66 7.02
C VAL A 244 21.39 13.62 6.54
N MET A 245 20.26 14.08 5.99
CA MET A 245 19.22 13.20 5.45
C MET A 245 19.80 12.39 4.28
N SER A 246 19.51 11.10 4.26
CA SER A 246 19.85 10.23 3.13
C SER A 246 19.06 10.62 1.88
N ASP A 247 19.57 10.33 0.67
CA ASP A 247 18.90 10.71 -0.58
C ASP A 247 17.51 10.04 -0.74
N ALA A 248 17.30 8.87 -0.12
CA ALA A 248 16.01 8.22 -0.05
C ALA A 248 15.01 9.02 0.83
N GLU A 249 15.45 9.53 1.99
CA GLU A 249 14.63 10.39 2.85
C GLU A 249 14.37 11.76 2.21
N LYS A 250 15.30 12.27 1.39
CA LYS A 250 15.06 13.48 0.59
C LYS A 250 13.95 13.25 -0.43
N ILE A 251 14.03 12.16 -1.21
CA ILE A 251 13.04 11.80 -2.24
C ILE A 251 11.63 11.61 -1.65
N GLN A 252 11.51 10.95 -0.50
CA GLN A 252 10.23 10.71 0.15
C GLN A 252 9.56 11.99 0.68
N ASN A 253 10.34 13.04 0.97
CA ASN A 253 9.85 14.31 1.49
C ASN A 253 9.65 15.39 0.41
N ILE A 254 9.84 15.05 -0.87
CA ILE A 254 9.61 15.98 -1.97
C ILE A 254 8.11 16.30 -2.04
N VAL A 255 7.78 17.58 -1.87
CA VAL A 255 6.45 18.12 -2.10
C VAL A 255 6.46 18.84 -3.44
N ILE A 256 5.79 18.25 -4.43
CA ILE A 256 5.66 18.83 -5.78
C ILE A 256 4.33 19.58 -5.84
N GLY A 257 4.38 20.89 -6.08
CA GLY A 257 3.20 21.73 -6.28
C GLY A 257 2.35 21.28 -7.49
N GLU A 258 1.06 21.65 -7.50
CA GLU A 258 0.13 21.29 -8.59
C GLU A 258 0.57 21.85 -9.95
N ASN A 259 1.23 23.00 -9.96
CA ASN A 259 1.72 23.68 -11.16
C ASN A 259 3.24 23.55 -11.38
N GLU A 260 3.93 22.81 -10.52
CA GLU A 260 5.37 22.59 -10.65
C GLU A 260 5.65 21.41 -11.57
N ARG A 261 6.78 21.45 -12.28
CA ARG A 261 7.27 20.31 -13.04
C ARG A 261 7.78 19.24 -12.08
N ILE A 262 7.61 17.99 -12.48
CA ILE A 262 8.13 16.87 -11.70
C ILE A 262 9.64 16.78 -11.92
N PRO A 263 10.45 16.73 -10.86
CA PRO A 263 11.89 16.56 -10.97
C PRO A 263 12.22 15.10 -11.32
N SER A 264 12.04 14.75 -12.59
CA SER A 264 12.17 13.38 -13.07
C SER A 264 13.60 12.84 -12.97
N ALA A 265 14.63 13.69 -12.98
CA ALA A 265 16.01 13.26 -12.74
C ALA A 265 16.22 12.67 -11.34
N LEU A 266 15.43 13.11 -10.36
CA LEU A 266 15.44 12.62 -8.98
C LEU A 266 14.58 11.37 -8.80
N LEU A 267 13.42 11.31 -9.47
CA LEU A 267 12.42 10.28 -9.23
C LEU A 267 12.58 9.07 -10.14
N ARG A 268 12.99 9.29 -11.40
CA ARG A 268 13.31 8.37 -12.52
C ARG A 268 12.27 7.31 -12.86
N GLU A 269 11.69 6.66 -11.87
CA GLU A 269 10.75 5.56 -12.01
C GLU A 269 9.32 6.04 -11.81
N PHE A 270 8.50 5.81 -12.83
CA PHE A 270 7.11 6.20 -12.88
C PHE A 270 6.22 5.03 -13.30
N VAL A 271 4.95 5.16 -12.94
CA VAL A 271 3.88 4.30 -13.43
C VAL A 271 2.85 5.16 -14.13
N ALA A 272 2.59 4.85 -15.40
CA ALA A 272 1.48 5.40 -16.16
C ALA A 272 0.34 4.38 -16.18
N GLN A 273 -0.77 4.72 -15.54
CA GLN A 273 -1.95 3.86 -15.44
C GLN A 273 -3.10 4.48 -16.24
N GLN A 274 -3.91 3.66 -16.90
CA GLN A 274 -5.10 4.13 -17.60
C GLN A 274 -6.06 4.78 -16.59
N TYR A 275 -6.48 6.01 -16.87
CA TYR A 275 -7.38 6.78 -16.02
C TYR A 275 -8.84 6.48 -16.37
N ILE A 276 -9.58 5.92 -15.41
CA ILE A 276 -11.00 5.62 -15.57
C ILE A 276 -11.81 6.92 -15.47
N VAL A 277 -12.22 7.45 -16.62
CA VAL A 277 -13.03 8.68 -16.75
C VAL A 277 -14.48 8.44 -16.39
N SER A 278 -15.09 7.36 -16.89
CA SER A 278 -16.54 7.14 -16.86
C SER A 278 -17.01 6.58 -15.51
N ILE A 279 -16.93 7.40 -14.46
CA ILE A 279 -17.43 7.08 -13.11
C ILE A 279 -18.74 7.86 -12.89
N PRO A 280 -19.84 7.21 -12.48
CA PRO A 280 -21.08 7.92 -12.17
C PRO A 280 -20.85 8.78 -10.92
N PRO A 281 -21.02 10.12 -10.97
CA PRO A 281 -20.75 10.95 -9.81
C PRO A 281 -21.79 10.74 -8.71
N VAL A 282 -21.36 10.83 -7.46
CA VAL A 282 -22.23 10.81 -6.26
C VAL A 282 -22.21 12.20 -5.66
N ASP A 283 -23.38 12.85 -5.59
CA ASP A 283 -23.50 14.27 -5.24
C ASP A 283 -22.58 15.18 -6.05
N GLY A 284 -22.42 14.88 -7.34
CA GLY A 284 -21.53 15.63 -8.23
C GLY A 284 -20.05 15.27 -8.12
N ARG A 285 -19.65 14.38 -7.20
CA ARG A 285 -18.23 14.10 -6.86
C ARG A 285 -17.78 12.71 -7.31
N LYS A 286 -16.50 12.58 -7.64
CA LYS A 286 -15.84 11.29 -7.94
C LYS A 286 -15.66 10.51 -6.64
N TRP A 287 -15.68 9.18 -6.73
CA TRP A 287 -15.62 8.32 -5.56
C TRP A 287 -14.94 6.99 -5.88
N HIS A 288 -14.48 6.31 -4.83
CA HIS A 288 -14.07 4.92 -4.86
C HIS A 288 -14.66 4.17 -3.65
N VAL A 289 -14.59 2.85 -3.70
CA VAL A 289 -14.98 1.97 -2.60
C VAL A 289 -13.76 1.28 -2.06
N ARG A 290 -13.60 1.33 -0.75
CA ARG A 290 -12.61 0.59 0.02
C ARG A 290 -13.24 -0.67 0.60
N ALA A 291 -12.73 -1.82 0.19
CA ALA A 291 -13.07 -3.11 0.79
C ALA A 291 -11.94 -3.56 1.72
N TYR A 292 -12.30 -4.05 2.91
CA TYR A 292 -11.34 -4.59 3.86
C TYR A 292 -11.17 -6.09 3.61
N VAL A 293 -9.94 -6.49 3.28
CA VAL A 293 -9.60 -7.85 2.86
C VAL A 293 -8.60 -8.44 3.84
N LEU A 294 -9.03 -9.46 4.58
CA LEU A 294 -8.21 -10.17 5.55
C LEU A 294 -7.63 -11.44 4.92
N SER A 295 -6.31 -11.46 4.79
CA SER A 295 -5.55 -12.65 4.45
C SER A 295 -5.08 -13.33 5.74
N VAL A 296 -5.25 -14.65 5.85
CA VAL A 296 -4.81 -15.42 7.03
C VAL A 296 -4.06 -16.67 6.60
N GLY A 297 -2.90 -16.87 7.21
CA GLY A 297 -2.07 -18.05 7.03
C GLY A 297 -1.56 -18.19 5.60
N ARG A 298 -1.61 -19.42 5.09
CA ARG A 298 -1.10 -19.78 3.76
C ARG A 298 -2.10 -20.64 3.01
N LEU A 299 -3.01 -20.10 2.19
CA LEU A 299 -3.45 -18.71 2.09
C LEU A 299 -4.98 -18.78 2.11
N LYS A 300 -5.61 -18.16 3.11
CA LYS A 300 -7.07 -17.94 3.12
C LYS A 300 -7.35 -16.46 3.00
N VAL A 301 -8.36 -16.08 2.23
CA VAL A 301 -8.72 -14.68 2.02
C VAL A 301 -10.19 -14.49 2.34
N HIS A 302 -10.47 -13.47 3.12
CA HIS A 302 -11.80 -13.07 3.55
C HIS A 302 -12.02 -11.62 3.17
N VAL A 303 -13.23 -11.29 2.68
CA VAL A 303 -13.66 -9.92 2.43
C VAL A 303 -14.71 -9.55 3.46
N PHE A 304 -14.53 -8.41 4.11
CA PHE A 304 -15.50 -7.87 5.04
C PHE A 304 -16.73 -7.34 4.29
N ASP A 305 -17.92 -7.67 4.76
CA ASP A 305 -19.18 -7.38 4.08
C ASP A 305 -19.52 -5.88 4.06
N GLU A 306 -19.08 -5.09 5.05
CA GLU A 306 -19.25 -3.64 5.06
C GLU A 306 -18.09 -2.95 4.31
N MET A 307 -18.41 -2.16 3.29
CA MET A 307 -17.43 -1.39 2.51
C MET A 307 -17.59 0.12 2.74
N LEU A 308 -16.47 0.85 2.69
CA LEU A 308 -16.43 2.29 2.88
C LEU A 308 -16.39 3.00 1.54
N THR A 309 -17.31 3.91 1.29
CA THR A 309 -17.31 4.79 0.11
C THR A 309 -16.59 6.08 0.44
N LEU A 310 -15.58 6.45 -0.35
CA LEU A 310 -14.80 7.67 -0.17
C LEU A 310 -14.97 8.59 -1.37
N LEU A 311 -15.51 9.78 -1.14
CA LEU A 311 -15.77 10.79 -2.14
C LEU A 311 -14.63 11.82 -2.16
N ALA A 312 -14.32 12.33 -3.34
CA ALA A 312 -13.49 13.51 -3.51
C ALA A 312 -14.12 14.72 -2.78
N LEU A 313 -13.32 15.73 -2.48
CA LEU A 313 -13.81 16.95 -1.83
C LEU A 313 -14.58 17.85 -2.80
N ASP A 314 -14.14 17.93 -4.05
CA ASP A 314 -14.68 18.84 -5.05
C ASP A 314 -15.48 18.09 -6.12
N ASP A 315 -16.38 18.83 -6.80
CA ASP A 315 -17.20 18.30 -7.88
C ASP A 315 -16.32 17.75 -9.00
N TYR A 316 -16.71 16.60 -9.52
CA TYR A 316 -16.00 15.93 -10.60
C TYR A 316 -16.14 16.72 -11.88
N GLU A 317 -15.00 17.02 -12.47
CA GLU A 317 -14.89 17.49 -13.83
C GLU A 317 -14.03 16.52 -14.64
N PRO A 318 -14.37 16.28 -15.91
CA PRO A 318 -13.57 15.42 -16.75
C PRO A 318 -12.22 16.05 -17.08
N PRO A 319 -11.18 15.24 -17.34
CA PRO A 319 -9.81 15.71 -17.42
C PRO A 319 -9.54 16.69 -18.59
N TRP A 320 -10.31 16.61 -19.69
CA TRP A 320 -10.20 17.58 -20.80
C TRP A 320 -10.65 19.01 -20.45
N LYS A 321 -11.27 19.22 -19.29
CA LYS A 321 -11.55 20.57 -18.76
C LYS A 321 -10.41 21.13 -17.93
N ASN A 322 -9.34 20.36 -17.74
CA ASN A 322 -8.21 20.67 -16.88
C ASN A 322 -8.61 21.11 -15.46
N PRO A 323 -9.40 20.30 -14.74
CA PRO A 323 -9.82 20.64 -13.39
C PRO A 323 -8.69 20.43 -12.39
N SER A 324 -8.83 21.02 -11.19
CA SER A 324 -7.88 20.74 -10.10
C SER A 324 -7.86 19.25 -9.76
N LEU A 325 -6.69 18.74 -9.39
CA LEU A 325 -6.49 17.35 -8.97
C LEU A 325 -7.42 16.95 -7.80
N LYS A 326 -7.88 17.91 -6.99
CA LYS A 326 -8.85 17.68 -5.89
C LYS A 326 -10.20 17.12 -6.36
N SER A 327 -10.59 17.36 -7.61
CA SER A 327 -11.80 16.79 -8.23
C SER A 327 -11.63 15.31 -8.64
N SER A 328 -10.37 14.88 -8.81
CA SER A 328 -10.01 13.57 -9.37
C SER A 328 -9.42 12.61 -8.34
N LEU A 329 -8.78 13.15 -7.29
CA LEU A 329 -8.16 12.39 -6.22
C LEU A 329 -9.17 12.18 -5.08
N THR A 330 -9.43 10.92 -4.79
CA THR A 330 -10.35 10.48 -3.73
C THR A 330 -9.61 10.02 -2.47
N ASN A 331 -8.27 10.07 -2.47
CA ASN A 331 -7.46 9.66 -1.32
C ASN A 331 -7.46 10.77 -0.25
N THR A 332 -7.58 10.36 1.01
CA THR A 332 -7.61 11.24 2.18
C THR A 332 -6.25 11.79 2.56
N ALA A 333 -5.14 11.18 2.11
CA ALA A 333 -3.79 11.53 2.58
C ALA A 333 -3.35 12.97 2.29
N LEU A 334 -3.77 13.55 1.15
CA LEU A 334 -3.47 14.94 0.78
C LEU A 334 -4.51 15.95 1.26
N GLN A 335 -5.56 15.47 1.90
CA GLN A 335 -6.79 16.23 2.08
C GLN A 335 -7.08 16.41 3.56
N ASN A 336 -7.68 17.54 3.92
CA ASN A 336 -7.95 17.86 5.32
C ASN A 336 -9.03 16.93 5.87
N GLU A 337 -8.71 16.16 6.92
CA GLU A 337 -9.65 15.24 7.58
C GLU A 337 -10.91 15.96 8.09
N GLU A 338 -10.77 17.20 8.60
CA GLU A 338 -11.91 18.02 9.02
C GLU A 338 -12.84 18.38 7.84
N GLU A 339 -12.26 18.59 6.65
CA GLU A 339 -13.04 18.81 5.42
C GLU A 339 -13.76 17.55 4.97
N PHE A 340 -13.12 16.38 5.07
CA PHE A 340 -13.74 15.09 4.79
C PHE A 340 -14.95 14.81 5.68
N ILE A 341 -14.78 15.05 6.98
CA ILE A 341 -15.85 14.86 7.97
C ILE A 341 -16.98 15.86 7.71
N SER A 342 -16.66 17.14 7.51
CA SER A 342 -17.68 18.18 7.31
C SER A 342 -18.45 18.06 5.99
N LYS A 343 -17.84 17.52 4.92
CA LYS A 343 -18.49 17.24 3.63
C LYS A 343 -19.14 15.85 3.53
N GLU A 344 -19.16 15.08 4.63
CA GLU A 344 -19.68 13.71 4.68
C GLU A 344 -19.10 12.83 3.55
N SER A 345 -17.79 12.95 3.33
CA SER A 345 -17.08 12.28 2.23
C SER A 345 -16.77 10.80 2.51
N MET A 346 -17.08 10.30 3.70
CA MET A 346 -16.97 8.89 4.09
C MET A 346 -18.36 8.31 4.36
N ARG A 347 -18.79 7.33 3.57
CA ARG A 347 -20.16 6.81 3.59
C ARG A 347 -20.23 5.29 3.60
N ASP A 348 -21.34 4.79 4.09
CA ASP A 348 -21.72 3.37 4.01
C ASP A 348 -22.08 3.03 2.57
N PHE A 349 -21.30 2.14 1.94
CA PHE A 349 -21.54 1.67 0.58
C PHE A 349 -22.96 1.12 0.38
N TRP A 350 -23.47 0.37 1.36
CA TRP A 350 -24.78 -0.26 1.24
C TRP A 350 -25.94 0.73 1.30
N LYS A 351 -25.70 1.93 1.84
CA LYS A 351 -26.67 3.04 1.91
C LYS A 351 -26.59 4.00 0.73
N MET A 352 -25.74 3.74 -0.26
CA MET A 352 -25.74 4.49 -1.51
C MET A 352 -27.08 4.33 -2.25
N ASP A 353 -27.43 5.34 -3.05
CA ASP A 353 -28.67 5.39 -3.82
C ASP A 353 -28.83 4.14 -4.71
N ASP A 354 -29.98 3.48 -4.62
CA ASP A 354 -30.30 2.30 -5.42
C ASP A 354 -30.38 2.66 -6.92
N ASP A 355 -30.72 3.91 -7.25
CA ASP A 355 -30.90 4.37 -8.62
C ASP A 355 -29.60 4.87 -9.29
N LEU A 356 -28.45 4.82 -8.59
CA LEU A 356 -27.15 5.26 -9.14
C LEU A 356 -26.73 4.48 -10.40
N LEU A 357 -27.02 3.17 -10.41
CA LEU A 357 -26.74 2.25 -11.51
C LEU A 357 -27.91 1.26 -11.67
N PRO A 358 -28.12 0.67 -12.86
CA PRO A 358 -29.25 -0.22 -13.08
C PRO A 358 -29.12 -1.56 -12.33
N GLY A 359 -30.26 -2.08 -11.84
CA GLY A 359 -30.34 -3.41 -11.22
C GLY A 359 -29.82 -3.45 -9.78
N ASP A 360 -29.49 -4.65 -9.30
CA ASP A 360 -28.88 -4.84 -7.97
C ASP A 360 -27.36 -4.59 -8.05
N TRP A 361 -27.01 -3.34 -8.39
CA TRP A 361 -25.65 -2.96 -8.71
C TRP A 361 -24.72 -3.07 -7.51
N LYS A 362 -25.20 -2.75 -6.29
CA LYS A 362 -24.41 -2.82 -5.05
C LYS A 362 -23.94 -4.24 -4.77
N LYS A 363 -24.86 -5.21 -4.90
CA LYS A 363 -24.51 -6.63 -4.76
C LYS A 363 -23.55 -7.07 -5.87
N SER A 364 -23.79 -6.67 -7.12
CA SER A 364 -22.90 -6.99 -8.25
C SER A 364 -21.48 -6.45 -8.05
N VAL A 365 -21.34 -5.23 -7.51
CA VAL A 365 -20.05 -4.62 -7.18
C VAL A 365 -19.36 -5.39 -6.05
N PHE A 366 -20.07 -5.74 -4.99
CA PHE A 366 -19.52 -6.54 -3.89
C PHE A 366 -19.05 -7.93 -4.37
N ASP A 367 -19.85 -8.61 -5.20
CA ASP A 367 -19.51 -9.92 -5.76
C ASP A 367 -18.25 -9.84 -6.65
N GLN A 368 -18.11 -8.79 -7.46
CA GLN A 368 -16.91 -8.52 -8.25
C GLN A 368 -15.70 -8.24 -7.35
N ALA A 369 -15.83 -7.37 -6.34
CA ALA A 369 -14.76 -7.07 -5.39
C ALA A 369 -14.27 -8.33 -4.65
N CYS A 370 -15.18 -9.23 -4.26
CA CYS A 370 -14.84 -10.52 -3.68
C CYS A 370 -14.00 -11.40 -4.62
N GLN A 371 -14.44 -11.53 -5.88
CA GLN A 371 -13.73 -12.32 -6.89
C GLN A 371 -12.36 -11.73 -7.24
N ILE A 372 -12.28 -10.41 -7.43
CA ILE A 372 -11.03 -9.71 -7.72
C ILE A 372 -10.05 -9.86 -6.55
N SER A 373 -10.49 -9.62 -5.30
CA SER A 373 -9.65 -9.74 -4.10
C SER A 373 -9.04 -11.13 -3.96
N GLY A 374 -9.88 -12.17 -4.04
CA GLY A 374 -9.41 -13.56 -3.92
C GLY A 374 -8.46 -13.95 -5.04
N GLU A 375 -8.78 -13.57 -6.28
CA GLU A 375 -7.94 -13.90 -7.44
C GLU A 375 -6.61 -13.13 -7.44
N LEU A 376 -6.59 -11.87 -7.00
CA LEU A 376 -5.39 -11.04 -6.89
C LEU A 376 -4.40 -11.61 -5.87
N LEU A 377 -4.86 -11.93 -4.66
CA LEU A 377 -4.00 -12.50 -3.62
C LEU A 377 -3.50 -13.89 -4.00
N ARG A 378 -4.34 -14.71 -4.67
CA ARG A 378 -3.90 -15.98 -5.27
C ARG A 378 -2.81 -15.73 -6.31
N ALA A 379 -3.02 -14.79 -7.23
CA ALA A 379 -2.08 -14.46 -8.28
C ALA A 379 -0.73 -14.06 -7.70
N ALA A 380 -0.71 -13.11 -6.75
CA ALA A 380 0.51 -12.63 -6.10
C ALA A 380 1.32 -13.78 -5.47
N ALA A 381 0.64 -14.69 -4.75
CA ALA A 381 1.30 -15.81 -4.08
C ALA A 381 1.91 -16.83 -5.05
N HIS A 382 1.43 -16.86 -6.31
CA HIS A 382 1.89 -17.80 -7.33
C HIS A 382 2.88 -17.19 -8.33
N THR A 383 2.79 -15.89 -8.62
CA THR A 383 3.60 -15.23 -9.66
C THR A 383 4.78 -14.45 -9.10
N MET A 384 4.68 -13.96 -7.86
CA MET A 384 5.72 -13.14 -7.21
C MET A 384 5.90 -13.57 -5.74
N ALA A 385 6.13 -14.86 -5.52
CA ALA A 385 6.25 -15.45 -4.18
C ALA A 385 7.43 -14.90 -3.35
N ASP A 386 8.42 -14.29 -3.99
CA ASP A 386 9.51 -13.55 -3.36
C ASP A 386 9.08 -12.17 -2.82
N LYS A 387 7.98 -11.61 -3.35
CA LYS A 387 7.40 -10.31 -2.98
C LYS A 387 6.03 -10.40 -2.30
N PHE A 388 5.44 -11.58 -2.24
CA PHE A 388 4.32 -11.88 -1.35
C PHE A 388 4.52 -13.26 -0.74
N THR A 389 4.88 -13.29 0.55
CA THR A 389 5.26 -14.52 1.25
C THR A 389 4.23 -14.88 2.32
N PRO A 390 3.12 -15.54 1.96
CA PRO A 390 2.13 -15.97 2.94
C PRO A 390 2.68 -17.10 3.83
N LEU A 391 2.61 -16.91 5.15
CA LEU A 391 3.06 -17.85 6.17
C LEU A 391 1.91 -18.24 7.10
N ASP A 392 1.92 -19.47 7.61
CA ASP A 392 0.81 -20.00 8.43
C ASP A 392 0.61 -19.22 9.74
N LYS A 393 1.69 -18.65 10.29
CA LYS A 393 1.67 -17.86 11.53
C LYS A 393 1.51 -16.35 11.30
N CYS A 394 1.08 -15.95 10.12
CA CYS A 394 0.82 -14.55 9.78
C CYS A 394 -0.64 -14.36 9.36
N TYR A 395 -1.13 -13.16 9.54
CA TYR A 395 -2.32 -12.64 8.88
C TYR A 395 -2.07 -11.20 8.53
N GLU A 396 -2.82 -10.65 7.59
CA GLU A 396 -2.68 -9.26 7.22
C GLU A 396 -4.00 -8.71 6.72
N LEU A 397 -4.30 -7.48 7.13
CA LEU A 397 -5.50 -6.76 6.73
C LEU A 397 -5.11 -5.71 5.69
N PHE A 398 -5.66 -5.86 4.49
CA PHE A 398 -5.50 -4.92 3.39
C PHE A 398 -6.77 -4.08 3.22
N ALA A 399 -6.60 -2.82 2.80
CA ALA A 399 -7.68 -2.07 2.18
C ALA A 399 -7.48 -2.08 0.67
N ILE A 400 -8.38 -2.74 -0.06
CA ILE A 400 -8.35 -2.74 -1.51
C ILE A 400 -9.35 -1.71 -2.01
N ASP A 401 -8.85 -0.76 -2.79
CA ASP A 401 -9.63 0.34 -3.33
C ASP A 401 -10.07 0.03 -4.76
N TYR A 402 -11.34 0.33 -5.04
CA TYR A 402 -12.00 0.01 -6.29
C TYR A 402 -12.74 1.22 -6.86
N LEU A 403 -12.61 1.45 -8.17
CA LEU A 403 -13.45 2.37 -8.93
C LEU A 403 -14.62 1.61 -9.55
N ILE A 404 -15.79 2.26 -9.65
CA ILE A 404 -16.97 1.68 -10.28
C ILE A 404 -17.31 2.55 -11.49
N ASP A 405 -17.32 1.95 -12.68
CA ASP A 405 -17.66 2.68 -13.90
C ASP A 405 -19.19 2.79 -14.10
N THR A 406 -19.61 3.58 -15.10
CA THR A 406 -21.03 3.78 -15.43
C THR A 406 -21.76 2.52 -15.90
N LYS A 407 -21.05 1.42 -16.17
CA LYS A 407 -21.61 0.11 -16.53
C LYS A 407 -21.71 -0.82 -15.31
N GLY A 408 -21.21 -0.41 -14.15
CA GLY A 408 -21.11 -1.23 -12.94
C GLY A 408 -19.91 -2.19 -12.93
N THR A 409 -18.92 -1.97 -13.80
CA THR A 409 -17.65 -2.71 -13.78
C THR A 409 -16.78 -2.21 -12.64
N VAL A 410 -16.20 -3.13 -11.88
CA VAL A 410 -15.28 -2.81 -10.77
C VAL A 410 -13.83 -2.81 -11.28
N TRP A 411 -13.11 -1.72 -11.03
CA TRP A 411 -11.71 -1.56 -11.44
C TRP A 411 -10.81 -1.48 -10.21
N LEU A 412 -9.82 -2.36 -10.11
CA LEU A 412 -8.79 -2.35 -9.07
C LEU A 412 -7.97 -1.06 -9.19
N LEU A 413 -7.94 -0.26 -8.12
CA LEU A 413 -7.19 0.98 -8.07
C LEU A 413 -5.83 0.79 -7.39
N GLU A 414 -5.85 0.28 -6.15
CA GLU A 414 -4.65 0.01 -5.34
C GLU A 414 -4.98 -0.91 -4.16
N VAL A 415 -3.92 -1.48 -3.58
CA VAL A 415 -3.97 -2.23 -2.32
C VAL A 415 -3.15 -1.47 -1.31
N ASN A 416 -3.76 -1.11 -0.19
CA ASN A 416 -3.10 -0.44 0.93
C ASN A 416 -2.85 -1.44 2.05
N GLU A 417 -1.59 -1.56 2.43
CA GLU A 417 -1.17 -2.19 3.68
C GLU A 417 -1.56 -1.29 4.85
N THR A 418 -1.79 -1.88 6.03
CA THR A 418 -2.04 -1.13 7.28
C THR A 418 -3.07 0.00 7.12
N PRO A 419 -4.31 -0.33 6.74
CA PRO A 419 -5.29 0.68 6.35
C PRO A 419 -5.57 1.68 7.47
N ALA A 420 -5.72 2.95 7.10
CA ALA A 420 -6.14 3.99 8.02
C ALA A 420 -7.56 3.75 8.53
N PHE A 421 -7.77 3.99 9.83
CA PHE A 421 -9.08 3.99 10.46
C PHE A 421 -9.39 5.39 11.00
N TYR A 422 -10.67 5.78 10.88
CA TYR A 422 -11.16 7.07 11.35
C TYR A 422 -12.01 6.83 12.59
N GLU A 423 -11.82 7.63 13.64
CA GLU A 423 -12.53 7.43 14.91
C GLU A 423 -13.98 7.94 14.85
N GLN A 424 -14.26 8.92 13.98
CA GLN A 424 -15.54 9.63 13.96
C GLN A 424 -16.54 9.04 12.96
N GLY A 425 -17.82 9.26 13.23
CA GLY A 425 -18.93 8.94 12.34
C GLY A 425 -19.05 7.44 12.05
N TYR A 426 -19.57 7.13 10.85
CA TYR A 426 -19.79 5.75 10.43
C TYR A 426 -18.49 4.93 10.34
N ALA A 427 -17.39 5.55 9.92
CA ALA A 427 -16.10 4.89 9.75
C ALA A 427 -15.56 4.31 11.08
N GLY A 428 -15.73 5.03 12.20
CA GLY A 428 -15.31 4.54 13.51
C GLY A 428 -16.11 3.33 14.00
N GLU A 429 -17.42 3.35 13.78
CA GLU A 429 -18.26 2.19 14.11
C GLU A 429 -17.97 0.98 13.22
N LEU A 430 -17.69 1.21 11.93
CA LEU A 430 -17.26 0.18 10.99
C LEU A 430 -15.93 -0.43 11.44
N ALA A 431 -14.94 0.38 11.80
CA ALA A 431 -13.63 -0.09 12.24
C ALA A 431 -13.73 -0.99 13.48
N GLN A 432 -14.58 -0.67 14.45
CA GLN A 432 -14.84 -1.57 15.60
C GLN A 432 -15.41 -2.91 15.14
N ARG A 433 -16.46 -2.92 14.29
CA ARG A 433 -17.07 -4.16 13.76
C ARG A 433 -16.11 -4.98 12.91
N LEU A 434 -15.24 -4.31 12.15
CA LEU A 434 -14.17 -4.93 11.36
C LEU A 434 -13.18 -5.63 12.29
N MET A 435 -12.69 -4.95 13.34
CA MET A 435 -11.78 -5.55 14.31
C MET A 435 -12.39 -6.76 15.03
N GLU A 436 -13.68 -6.71 15.41
CA GLU A 436 -14.37 -7.89 15.96
C GLU A 436 -14.28 -9.09 15.01
N SER A 437 -14.44 -8.84 13.72
CA SER A 437 -14.49 -9.87 12.68
C SER A 437 -13.09 -10.40 12.34
N VAL A 438 -12.08 -9.51 12.30
CA VAL A 438 -10.66 -9.89 12.16
C VAL A 438 -10.22 -10.78 13.32
N ILE A 439 -10.52 -10.39 14.56
CA ILE A 439 -10.21 -11.20 15.74
C ILE A 439 -10.93 -12.55 15.70
N CYS A 440 -12.18 -12.57 15.27
CA CYS A 440 -12.92 -13.83 15.15
C CYS A 440 -12.26 -14.81 14.16
N VAL A 441 -11.95 -14.35 12.94
CA VAL A 441 -11.34 -15.20 11.90
C VAL A 441 -9.91 -15.63 12.28
N THR A 442 -9.11 -14.74 12.85
CA THR A 442 -7.74 -15.05 13.28
C THR A 442 -7.71 -16.05 14.44
N LEU A 443 -8.61 -15.91 15.42
CA LEU A 443 -8.74 -16.90 16.50
C LEU A 443 -9.34 -18.22 16.02
N GLU A 444 -10.17 -18.22 14.98
CA GLU A 444 -10.64 -19.45 14.32
C GLU A 444 -9.47 -20.19 13.68
N HIS A 445 -8.59 -19.48 12.96
CA HIS A 445 -7.37 -20.04 12.38
C HIS A 445 -6.45 -20.66 13.45
N MET A 446 -6.33 -20.03 14.62
CA MET A 446 -5.59 -20.59 15.76
C MET A 446 -6.30 -21.76 16.46
N GLY A 447 -7.54 -22.10 16.09
CA GLY A 447 -8.35 -23.12 16.76
C GLY A 447 -8.85 -22.70 18.15
N ARG A 448 -9.00 -21.39 18.37
CA ARG A 448 -9.32 -20.77 19.68
C ARG A 448 -10.62 -19.97 19.69
N ALA A 449 -11.30 -19.78 18.56
CA ALA A 449 -12.54 -19.02 18.51
C ALA A 449 -13.70 -19.74 19.24
N ASP A 450 -14.37 -19.03 20.17
CA ASP A 450 -15.66 -19.43 20.71
C ASP A 450 -16.82 -18.90 19.84
N LEU A 451 -17.32 -19.71 18.91
CA LEU A 451 -18.48 -19.37 18.07
C LEU A 451 -19.83 -19.72 18.71
N SER A 452 -19.85 -20.20 19.96
CA SER A 452 -21.11 -20.43 20.69
C SER A 452 -21.72 -19.12 21.21
N ASP A 453 -20.89 -18.08 21.37
CA ASP A 453 -21.32 -16.72 21.66
C ASP A 453 -21.95 -16.06 20.41
N GLU A 454 -23.15 -15.50 20.57
CA GLU A 454 -23.91 -14.92 19.45
C GLU A 454 -23.21 -13.71 18.82
N LYS A 455 -22.47 -12.91 19.61
CA LYS A 455 -21.72 -11.76 19.07
C LYS A 455 -20.55 -12.24 18.23
N ASN A 456 -19.85 -13.28 18.66
CA ASN A 456 -18.75 -13.89 17.90
C ASN A 456 -19.25 -14.51 16.60
N ALA A 457 -20.37 -15.24 16.64
CA ALA A 457 -21.00 -15.81 15.44
C ALA A 457 -21.44 -14.71 14.45
N LYS A 458 -22.01 -13.61 14.96
CA LYS A 458 -22.37 -12.45 14.13
C LYS A 458 -21.16 -11.78 13.51
N ALA A 459 -20.09 -11.56 14.27
CA ALA A 459 -18.84 -11.00 13.77
C ALA A 459 -18.22 -11.90 12.69
N ARG A 460 -18.23 -13.23 12.89
CA ARG A 460 -17.75 -14.18 11.87
C ARG A 460 -18.53 -14.09 10.56
N GLY A 461 -19.85 -13.89 10.66
CA GLY A 461 -20.77 -13.79 9.52
C GLY A 461 -20.53 -12.59 8.62
N ARG A 462 -19.82 -11.55 9.10
CA ARG A 462 -19.42 -10.39 8.32
C ARG A 462 -18.20 -10.62 7.43
N MET A 463 -17.47 -11.72 7.61
CA MET A 463 -16.28 -12.06 6.84
C MET A 463 -16.59 -13.17 5.84
N VAL A 464 -16.72 -12.81 4.57
CA VAL A 464 -16.97 -13.74 3.47
C VAL A 464 -15.65 -14.38 3.05
N GLU A 465 -15.50 -15.70 3.21
CA GLU A 465 -14.33 -16.43 2.69
C GLU A 465 -14.43 -16.50 1.16
N VAL A 466 -13.47 -15.88 0.46
CA VAL A 466 -13.42 -15.80 -1.01
C VAL A 466 -12.33 -16.69 -1.61
N LEU A 467 -11.37 -17.13 -0.79
CA LEU A 467 -10.28 -18.03 -1.18
C LEU A 467 -9.87 -18.93 -0.02
N ASP A 468 -9.71 -20.23 -0.29
CA ASP A 468 -8.89 -21.13 0.51
C ASP A 468 -7.91 -21.88 -0.41
N ALA A 469 -6.68 -21.37 -0.51
CA ALA A 469 -5.58 -21.95 -1.27
C ALA A 469 -4.62 -22.76 -0.39
N SER A 470 -5.02 -23.14 0.83
CA SER A 470 -4.13 -23.79 1.81
C SER A 470 -3.61 -25.18 1.42
N LYS A 471 -4.23 -25.78 0.41
CA LYS A 471 -3.79 -27.05 -0.20
C LYS A 471 -3.10 -26.86 -1.54
N GLU A 472 -3.22 -25.69 -2.16
CA GLU A 472 -2.68 -25.36 -3.48
C GLU A 472 -1.24 -24.84 -3.37
N LEU A 473 -0.95 -24.08 -2.32
CA LEU A 473 0.39 -23.60 -2.02
C LEU A 473 1.21 -24.72 -1.36
N ALA A 474 2.40 -24.99 -1.92
CA ALA A 474 3.29 -26.03 -1.41
C ALA A 474 3.61 -25.79 0.07
N LYS A 475 3.38 -26.78 0.94
CA LYS A 475 3.77 -26.68 2.35
C LYS A 475 5.28 -26.90 2.46
N SER A 476 5.97 -26.00 3.15
CA SER A 476 7.34 -26.29 3.57
C SER A 476 7.29 -27.44 4.58
N ASN A 477 8.03 -28.52 4.32
CA ASN A 477 8.24 -29.60 5.29
C ASN A 477 9.28 -29.21 6.37
N ILE A 478 9.84 -28.00 6.27
CA ILE A 478 10.80 -27.41 7.18
C ILE A 478 10.04 -26.36 8.00
N THR A 479 10.25 -26.33 9.32
CA THR A 479 9.74 -25.26 10.19
C THR A 479 10.06 -23.91 9.54
N GLU A 480 9.04 -23.10 9.27
CA GLU A 480 9.21 -21.75 8.76
C GLU A 480 9.93 -20.94 9.84
N ILE A 481 11.22 -20.67 9.63
CA ILE A 481 12.06 -19.86 10.52
C ILE A 481 12.32 -18.55 9.78
N LEU A 482 11.91 -17.43 10.35
CA LEU A 482 12.27 -16.13 9.81
C LEU A 482 13.68 -15.73 10.28
N PRO A 483 14.50 -15.11 9.41
CA PRO A 483 15.72 -14.45 9.82
C PRO A 483 15.39 -13.30 10.78
N GLY A 484 15.97 -13.32 11.96
CA GLY A 484 15.82 -12.30 13.00
C GLY A 484 16.67 -12.69 14.19
N ALA A 485 17.28 -11.72 14.88
CA ALA A 485 18.14 -12.01 16.01
C ALA A 485 17.36 -12.83 17.06
N ILE A 486 17.97 -13.94 17.50
CA ILE A 486 17.49 -14.80 18.58
C ILE A 486 17.45 -14.00 19.87
#